data_AF-A0A945AC58-F1
#
_entry.id   AF-A0A945AC58-F1
#
_cell.length_a   1.000
_cell.length_b   1.000
_cell.length_c   1.000
_cell.angle_alpha   90.00
_cell.angle_beta   90.00
_cell.angle_gamma   90.00
#
_symmetry.space_group_name_H-M   'P 1'
#
loop_
_entity.id
_entity.type
_entity.pdbx_description
1 polymer ?
#
loop_
_entity_poly.entity_id
_entity_poly.type
_entity_poly.pdbx_seq_one_letter_code
_entity_poly.pdbx_strand_id
1 'polypeptide(L)'
;MADTYRAVLKDDHLEWVDKKPETMHSIDVTVVVHDMPKNKPQGEKMAFYLEKLAELGGVSGISDPVAWQKEMREDRILPNRDA
;
A
#
# COMPACT_ATOMS: atom_id res chain seq x y z
N MET A 1 -25.03 12.00 -25.25
CA MET A 1 -23.63 11.80 -24.81
C MET A 1 -23.69 11.22 -23.41
N ALA A 2 -22.87 10.20 -23.11
CA ALA A 2 -22.81 9.61 -21.77
C ALA A 2 -21.55 10.13 -21.09
N ASP A 3 -21.72 10.76 -19.94
CA ASP A 3 -20.60 11.19 -19.10
C ASP A 3 -20.27 10.07 -18.11
N THR A 4 -18.99 9.72 -18.02
CA THR A 4 -18.51 8.69 -17.11
C THR A 4 -17.98 9.33 -15.84
N TYR A 5 -18.50 8.91 -14.69
CA TYR A 5 -18.09 9.40 -13.39
C TYR A 5 -17.47 8.27 -12.56
N ARG A 6 -16.40 8.58 -11.82
CA ARG A 6 -15.70 7.60 -11.00
C ARG A 6 -16.25 7.59 -9.58
N ALA A 7 -16.64 6.42 -9.10
CA ALA A 7 -17.11 6.18 -7.75
C ALA A 7 -16.54 4.87 -7.19
N VAL A 8 -16.57 4.75 -5.87
CA VAL A 8 -16.36 3.49 -5.15
C VAL A 8 -17.73 3.01 -4.65
N LEU A 9 -18.06 1.75 -4.92
CA LEU A 9 -19.22 1.09 -4.32
C LEU A 9 -18.82 0.58 -2.93
N LYS A 10 -19.43 1.13 -1.88
CA LYS A 10 -19.34 0.62 -0.50
C LYS A 10 -20.72 0.15 -0.08
N ASP A 11 -20.82 -1.14 0.23
CA ASP A 11 -22.09 -1.81 0.50
C ASP A 11 -23.10 -1.57 -0.64
N ASP A 12 -24.13 -0.75 -0.41
CA ASP A 12 -25.18 -0.39 -1.35
C ASP A 12 -25.12 1.08 -1.80
N HIS A 13 -24.03 1.80 -1.49
CA HIS A 13 -23.88 3.22 -1.78
C HIS A 13 -22.66 3.51 -2.66
N LEU A 14 -22.85 4.38 -3.66
CA LEU A 14 -21.78 4.90 -4.51
C LEU A 14 -21.21 6.19 -3.90
N GLU A 15 -19.91 6.19 -3.60
CA GLU A 15 -19.17 7.37 -3.17
C GLU A 15 -18.32 7.92 -4.32
N TRP A 16 -18.54 9.18 -4.71
CA TRP A 16 -17.79 9.82 -5.78
C TRP A 16 -16.33 10.07 -5.38
N VAL A 17 -15.39 9.67 -6.24
CA VAL A 17 -13.95 9.89 -6.02
C VAL A 17 -13.50 11.25 -6.56
N ASP A 18 -14.10 11.68 -7.66
CA ASP A 18 -13.77 12.93 -8.35
C ASP A 18 -14.97 13.89 -8.34
N LYS A 19 -15.23 14.53 -9.49
CA LYS A 19 -16.41 15.35 -9.68
C LYS A 19 -17.65 14.46 -9.65
N LYS A 20 -18.63 14.83 -8.83
CA LYS A 20 -19.97 14.24 -8.87
C LYS A 20 -20.79 14.86 -10.02
N PRO A 21 -21.76 14.13 -10.57
CA PRO A 21 -22.74 14.70 -11.49
C PRO A 21 -23.47 15.88 -10.82
N GLU A 22 -23.62 16.99 -11.56
CA GLU A 22 -24.46 18.10 -11.12
C GLU A 22 -25.89 17.82 -11.58
N THR A 23 -26.75 17.41 -10.64
CA THR A 23 -28.14 17.08 -10.93
C THR A 23 -29.08 17.96 -10.10
N MET A 24 -30.09 18.55 -10.74
CA MET A 24 -31.16 19.30 -10.07
C MET A 24 -32.34 18.42 -9.64
N HIS A 25 -32.42 17.21 -10.20
CA HIS A 25 -33.51 16.24 -9.98
C HIS A 25 -32.93 14.83 -9.94
N SER A 26 -33.74 13.86 -9.49
CA SER A 26 -33.38 12.45 -9.54
C SER A 26 -33.21 11.99 -10.98
N ILE A 27 -32.12 11.27 -11.25
CA ILE A 27 -31.81 10.71 -12.56
C ILE A 27 -31.61 9.20 -12.45
N ASP A 28 -32.04 8.48 -13.48
CA ASP A 28 -31.76 7.05 -13.61
C ASP A 28 -30.32 6.85 -14.06
N VAL A 29 -29.61 5.91 -13.42
CA VAL A 29 -28.20 5.61 -13.73
C VAL A 29 -27.99 4.12 -13.91
N THR A 30 -27.15 3.76 -14.89
CA THR A 30 -26.67 2.38 -15.08
C THR A 30 -25.32 2.24 -14.41
N VAL A 31 -25.20 1.30 -13.48
CA VAL A 31 -23.94 1.02 -12.76
C VAL A 31 -23.23 -0.16 -13.40
N VAL A 32 -22.01 0.07 -13.89
CA VAL A 32 -21.12 -1.00 -14.37
C VAL A 32 -20.03 -1.21 -13.34
N VAL A 33 -20.04 -2.36 -12.68
CA VAL A 33 -19.02 -2.72 -11.68
C VAL A 33 -17.85 -3.39 -12.37
N HIS A 34 -16.69 -2.74 -12.32
CA HIS A 34 -15.43 -3.35 -12.74
C HIS A 34 -14.78 -4.03 -11.53
N ASP A 35 -14.83 -5.36 -11.48
CA ASP A 35 -14.03 -6.13 -10.52
C ASP A 35 -12.58 -6.08 -10.96
N MET A 36 -11.88 -5.03 -10.52
CA MET A 36 -10.43 -5.01 -10.62
C MET A 36 -9.93 -6.09 -9.67
N PRO A 37 -9.14 -7.07 -10.15
CA PRO A 37 -8.62 -8.11 -9.28
C PRO A 37 -7.95 -7.42 -8.10
N LYS A 38 -8.49 -7.63 -6.89
CA LYS A 38 -7.82 -7.24 -5.65
C LYS A 38 -6.38 -7.67 -5.82
N ASN A 39 -5.43 -6.73 -5.68
CA ASN A 39 -3.99 -7.01 -5.81
C ASN A 39 -3.74 -8.40 -5.24
N LYS A 40 -3.36 -9.35 -6.11
CA LYS A 40 -3.16 -10.76 -5.73
C LYS A 40 -2.44 -10.77 -4.38
N PRO A 41 -2.89 -11.58 -3.41
CA PRO A 41 -2.31 -11.56 -2.08
C PRO A 41 -0.79 -11.67 -2.21
N GLN A 42 -0.10 -10.55 -1.95
CA GLN A 42 1.36 -10.49 -2.11
C GLN A 42 2.07 -11.38 -1.09
N GLY A 43 1.33 -12.00 -0.18
CA GLY A 43 1.81 -12.91 0.85
C GLY A 43 2.66 -14.05 0.29
N GLU A 44 2.28 -14.67 -0.82
CA GLU A 44 3.08 -15.76 -1.42
C GLU A 44 4.44 -15.25 -1.93
N LYS A 45 4.42 -14.10 -2.61
CA LYS A 45 5.62 -13.46 -3.14
C LYS A 45 6.53 -12.98 -2.00
N MET A 46 5.94 -12.42 -0.95
CA MET A 46 6.66 -11.99 0.26
C MET A 46 7.26 -13.19 0.99
N ALA A 47 6.50 -14.26 1.19
CA ALA A 47 6.97 -15.48 1.83
C ALA A 47 8.16 -16.09 1.09
N PHE A 48 8.10 -16.15 -0.25
CA PHE A 48 9.21 -16.60 -1.08
C PHE A 48 10.50 -15.80 -0.84
N TYR A 49 10.43 -14.47 -0.82
CA TYR A 49 11.62 -13.64 -0.57
C TYR A 49 12.14 -13.76 0.86
N LEU A 50 11.25 -13.86 1.84
CA LEU A 50 11.64 -14.07 3.24
C LEU A 50 12.36 -15.41 3.43
N GLU A 51 11.89 -16.47 2.78
CA GLU A 51 12.56 -17.78 2.78
C GLU A 51 13.96 -17.70 2.17
N LYS A 52 14.12 -17.03 1.03
CA LYS A 52 15.43 -16.81 0.40
C LYS A 52 16.38 -16.00 1.28
N LEU A 53 15.88 -14.99 2.00
CA LEU A 53 16.71 -14.22 2.94
C LEU A 53 17.16 -15.07 4.14
N ALA A 54 16.30 -15.97 4.62
CA ALA A 54 16.64 -16.88 5.71
C ALA A 54 17.72 -17.90 5.28
N GLU A 55 17.62 -18.47 4.07
CA GLU A 55 18.64 -19.36 3.50
C GLU A 55 20.03 -18.71 3.41
N LEU A 56 20.08 -17.39 3.18
CA LEU A 56 21.33 -16.63 3.11
C LEU A 56 21.94 -16.30 4.49
N GLY A 57 21.38 -16.86 5.58
CA GLY A 57 21.83 -16.64 6.95
C GLY A 57 21.05 -15.55 7.69
N GLY A 58 20.14 -14.84 7.01
CA GLY A 58 19.23 -13.87 7.60
C GLY A 58 19.92 -12.87 8.54
N VAL A 59 19.23 -12.50 9.63
CA VAL A 59 19.77 -11.58 10.65
C VAL A 59 20.87 -12.24 11.48
N SER A 60 20.85 -13.56 11.63
CA SER A 60 21.91 -14.31 12.33
C SER A 60 23.27 -14.26 11.64
N GLY A 61 23.33 -13.91 10.35
CA GLY A 61 24.57 -13.69 9.61
C GLY A 61 25.24 -12.34 9.91
N ILE A 62 24.61 -11.48 10.71
CA ILE A 62 25.14 -10.16 11.06
C ILE A 62 25.91 -10.26 12.37
N SER A 63 27.24 -10.16 12.31
CA SER A 63 28.12 -10.31 13.48
C SER A 63 27.89 -9.27 14.59
N ASP A 64 27.63 -8.02 14.21
CA ASP A 64 27.20 -6.95 15.13
C ASP A 64 25.99 -6.22 14.52
N PRO A 65 24.77 -6.61 14.89
CA PRO A 65 23.55 -5.99 14.38
C PRO A 65 23.43 -4.50 14.70
N VAL A 66 24.00 -4.06 15.82
CA VAL A 66 23.92 -2.66 16.26
C VAL A 66 24.85 -1.79 15.41
N ALA A 67 26.08 -2.25 15.17
CA ALA A 67 27.02 -1.55 14.28
C ALA A 67 26.50 -1.51 12.84
N TRP A 68 26.03 -2.65 12.33
CA TRP A 68 25.43 -2.75 10.99
C TRP A 68 24.24 -1.80 10.82
N GLN A 69 23.34 -1.74 11.81
CA GLN A 69 22.19 -0.85 11.76
C GLN A 69 22.60 0.63 11.78
N LYS A 70 23.62 1.01 12.56
CA LYS A 70 24.16 2.38 12.58
C LYS A 70 24.76 2.77 11.25
N GLU A 71 25.50 1.86 10.60
CA GLU A 71 26.07 2.08 9.27
C GLU A 71 24.97 2.23 8.21
N MET A 72 24.01 1.30 8.16
CA MET A 72 22.91 1.32 7.18
C MET A 72 21.98 2.54 7.32
N ARG A 73 21.81 3.06 8.54
CA ARG A 73 20.97 4.23 8.81
C ARG A 73 21.69 5.56 8.65
N GLU A 74 23.00 5.54 8.41
CA GLU A 74 23.85 6.73 8.46
C GLU A 74 23.60 7.51 9.77
N ASP A 75 23.53 6.79 10.89
CA ASP A 75 23.14 7.38 12.18
C ASP A 75 24.11 8.51 12.54
N ARG A 76 23.62 9.75 12.44
CA ARG A 76 24.35 10.97 12.79
C ARG A 76 24.39 11.16 14.30
N ILE A 77 25.50 11.70 14.79
CA ILE A 77 25.65 12.10 16.19
C ILE A 77 24.56 13.13 16.52
N LEU A 78 23.78 12.84 17.56
CA LEU A 78 22.76 13.77 18.05
C LEU A 78 23.37 14.64 19.15
N PRO A 79 23.34 15.98 19.03
CA PRO A 79 23.82 16.84 20.10
C PRO A 79 23.03 16.57 21.39
N ASN A 80 23.74 16.45 22.52
CA ASN A 80 23.26 16.14 23.87
C ASN A 80 22.78 14.69 24.14
N ARG A 81 23.04 13.72 23.26
CA ARG A 81 22.71 12.30 23.52
C ARG A 81 23.92 11.44 23.89
N ASP A 82 25.08 11.74 23.31
CA ASP A 82 26.29 10.92 23.41
C ASP A 82 27.41 11.62 24.23
N ALA A 83 27.05 12.54 25.14
CA ALA A 83 27.95 13.26 26.05
C ALA A 83 28.07 12.56 27.41
#